data_AF-A0A3D1J403-F1
#
_entry.id   AF-A0A3D1J403-F1
#
_cell.length_a   1.000
_cell.length_b   1.000
_cell.length_c   1.000
_cell.angle_alpha   90.00
_cell.angle_beta   90.00
_cell.angle_gamma   90.00
#
_symmetry.space_group_name_H-M   'P 1'
#
loop_
_entity.id
_entity.type
_entity.pdbx_description
1 polymer ?
#
loop_
_entity_poly.entity_id
_entity_poly.type
_entity_poly.pdbx_seq_one_letter_code
_entity_poly.pdbx_strand_id
1 'polypeptide(L)'
;MCAAFSESLLESELFGYEEGAFTGSRRGGKRGLFETAHKGTLFLDEIGDMPLSLQTRLLRVLQEHEITRVGGTATIPIDVRVIAATHQPLREMIAKRSFRQDLYYRINTLRLPLPPLRERSDDIAILAQTLVGRSLKRIGIKMNIQQVLAPLLPYLSAYS
;
A
#
# COMPACT_ATOMS: atom_id res chain seq x y z
N MET A 1 -0.50 4.65 -3.32
CA MET A 1 -1.05 5.97 -2.88
C MET A 1 -0.03 6.78 -2.03
N CYS A 2 1.28 6.62 -2.27
CA CYS A 2 2.33 7.23 -1.42
C CYS A 2 3.16 8.33 -2.13
N ALA A 3 2.99 8.55 -3.43
CA ALA A 3 3.83 9.48 -4.21
C ALA A 3 3.45 10.98 -4.09
N ALA A 4 2.46 11.37 -3.28
CA ALA A 4 1.91 12.74 -3.27
C ALA A 4 1.81 13.41 -1.90
N PHE A 5 2.26 12.76 -0.82
CA PHE A 5 2.16 13.31 0.53
C PHE A 5 3.52 13.79 1.04
N SER A 6 3.55 14.93 1.75
CA SER A 6 4.74 15.34 2.50
C SER A 6 5.05 14.31 3.59
N GLU A 7 6.32 14.14 3.92
CA GLU A 7 6.78 13.21 4.95
C GLU A 7 5.99 13.37 6.27
N SER A 8 5.78 14.61 6.71
CA SER A 8 5.01 14.95 7.90
C SER A 8 3.56 14.50 7.83
N LEU A 9 2.92 14.59 6.65
CA LEU A 9 1.55 14.18 6.48
C LEU A 9 1.44 12.66 6.50
N LEU A 10 2.33 11.96 5.80
CA LEU A 10 2.39 10.49 5.83
C LEU A 10 2.63 9.96 7.24
N GLU A 11 3.53 10.60 8.01
CA GLU A 11 3.76 10.27 9.40
C GLU A 11 2.49 10.42 10.25
N SER A 12 1.82 11.58 10.12
CA SER A 12 0.61 11.89 10.86
C SER A 12 -0.57 10.96 10.52
N GLU A 13 -0.64 10.46 9.28
CA GLU A 13 -1.64 9.46 8.87
C GLU A 13 -1.33 8.08 9.46
N LEU A 14 -0.08 7.62 9.36
CA LEU A 14 0.31 6.30 9.84
C LEU A 14 0.23 6.18 11.37
N PHE A 15 0.82 7.13 12.08
CA PHE A 15 1.00 7.06 13.53
C PHE A 15 0.00 7.90 14.32
N GLY A 16 -0.73 8.80 13.67
CA GLY A 16 -1.57 9.77 14.35
C GLY A 16 -0.77 10.88 15.01
N TYR A 17 -1.46 11.83 15.62
CA TYR A 17 -0.85 12.96 16.32
C TYR A 17 -1.65 13.34 17.56
N GLU A 18 -0.97 13.89 18.56
CA GLU A 18 -1.61 14.50 19.72
C GLU A 18 -1.97 15.97 19.47
N GLU A 19 -2.90 16.50 20.28
CA GLU A 19 -3.22 17.91 20.25
C GLU A 19 -1.98 18.75 20.55
N GLY A 20 -1.71 19.77 19.72
CA GLY A 20 -0.54 20.63 19.87
C GLY A 20 0.76 20.10 19.25
N ALA A 21 0.73 18.95 18.56
CA ALA A 21 1.93 18.37 17.94
C ALA A 21 2.59 19.26 16.86
N PHE A 22 1.81 20.09 16.16
CA PHE A 22 2.30 21.06 15.16
C PHE A 22 1.27 22.18 14.92
N THR A 23 1.69 23.27 14.27
CA THR A 23 0.80 24.40 13.94
C THR A 23 -0.35 23.94 13.01
N GLY A 24 -1.58 23.99 13.51
CA GLY A 24 -2.77 23.51 12.78
C GLY A 24 -3.26 22.11 13.15
N SER A 25 -2.68 21.47 14.19
CA SER A 25 -3.23 20.24 14.76
C SER A 25 -4.68 20.44 15.23
N ARG A 26 -5.59 19.51 14.90
CA ARG A 26 -6.98 19.55 15.38
C ARG A 26 -7.03 19.38 16.90
N ARG A 27 -7.94 20.10 17.56
CA ARG A 27 -8.30 19.87 18.96
C ARG A 27 -8.75 18.41 19.15
N GLY A 28 -8.18 17.71 20.13
CA GLY A 28 -8.40 16.28 20.37
C GLY A 28 -7.47 15.30 19.64
N GLY A 29 -6.54 15.79 18.81
CA GLY A 29 -5.60 14.93 18.06
C GLY A 29 -6.26 14.07 16.97
N LYS A 30 -5.51 13.11 16.42
CA LYS A 30 -6.00 12.15 15.43
C LYS A 30 -5.37 10.78 15.64
N ARG A 31 -6.19 9.72 15.58
CA ARG A 31 -5.72 8.32 15.56
C ARG A 31 -5.05 7.99 14.22
N GLY A 32 -3.93 7.28 14.28
CA GLY A 32 -3.21 6.81 13.09
C GLY A 32 -3.79 5.53 12.52
N LEU A 33 -3.40 5.19 11.28
CA LEU A 33 -3.79 3.96 10.62
C LEU A 33 -3.38 2.71 11.39
N PHE A 34 -2.24 2.71 12.09
CA PHE A 34 -1.85 1.59 12.95
C PHE A 34 -2.83 1.35 14.10
N GLU A 35 -3.29 2.42 14.73
CA GLU A 35 -4.25 2.35 15.83
C GLU A 35 -5.63 1.92 15.32
N THR A 36 -6.05 2.44 14.16
CA THR A 36 -7.30 2.03 13.50
C THR A 36 -7.28 0.58 13.04
N ALA A 37 -6.12 0.07 12.62
CA ALA A 37 -5.95 -1.30 12.15
C ALA A 37 -5.73 -2.31 13.29
N HIS A 38 -5.78 -1.90 14.56
CA HIS A 38 -5.61 -2.78 15.72
C HIS A 38 -6.55 -4.00 15.65
N LYS A 39 -6.00 -5.19 15.85
CA LYS A 39 -6.61 -6.53 15.66
C LYS A 39 -7.02 -6.83 14.22
N GLY A 40 -6.44 -6.12 13.27
CA GLY A 40 -6.75 -6.22 11.84
C GLY A 40 -5.50 -6.35 10.98
N THR A 41 -5.58 -5.82 9.76
CA THR A 41 -4.48 -5.85 8.79
C THR A 41 -4.27 -4.47 8.20
N LEU A 42 -3.01 -4.03 8.15
CA LEU A 42 -2.59 -2.81 7.48
C LEU A 42 -1.89 -3.15 6.16
N PHE A 43 -2.42 -2.64 5.06
CA PHE A 43 -1.81 -2.76 3.74
C PHE A 43 -1.00 -1.49 3.42
N LEU A 44 0.31 -1.65 3.22
CA LEU A 44 1.24 -0.61 2.86
C LEU A 44 1.58 -0.72 1.38
N ASP A 45 0.90 0.09 0.57
CA ASP A 45 1.19 0.24 -0.85
C ASP A 45 2.41 1.13 -1.06
N GLU A 46 3.28 0.75 -2.01
CA GLU A 46 4.52 1.45 -2.34
C GLU A 46 5.44 1.73 -1.14
N ILE A 47 5.77 0.70 -0.37
CA ILE A 47 6.67 0.83 0.79
C ILE A 47 8.06 1.37 0.42
N GLY A 48 8.49 1.22 -0.83
CA GLY A 48 9.75 1.79 -1.32
C GLY A 48 9.78 3.32 -1.29
N ASP A 49 8.64 3.98 -1.44
CA ASP A 49 8.55 5.45 -1.40
C ASP A 49 8.61 6.02 0.04
N MET A 50 8.65 5.15 1.06
CA MET A 50 8.70 5.57 2.46
C MET A 50 10.05 6.21 2.80
N PRO A 51 10.08 7.43 3.37
CA PRO A 51 11.31 8.04 3.87
C PRO A 51 12.02 7.21 4.95
N LEU A 52 13.35 7.29 5.03
CA LEU A 52 14.18 6.50 5.97
C LEU A 52 13.79 6.69 7.45
N SER A 53 13.34 7.89 7.81
CA SER A 53 12.80 8.24 9.14
C SER A 53 11.59 7.36 9.48
N LEU A 54 10.62 7.28 8.57
CA LEU A 54 9.41 6.48 8.73
C LEU A 54 9.70 4.99 8.64
N GLN A 55 10.66 4.56 7.81
CA GLN A 55 11.14 3.17 7.80
C GLN A 55 11.64 2.74 9.19
N THR A 56 12.33 3.65 9.90
CA THR A 56 12.82 3.39 11.26
C THR A 56 11.66 3.24 12.26
N ARG A 57 10.65 4.10 12.17
CA ARG A 57 9.46 3.99 13.04
C ARG A 57 8.67 2.73 12.73
N LEU A 58 8.44 2.41 11.45
CA LEU A 58 7.79 1.18 11.01
C LEU A 58 8.49 -0.07 11.56
N LEU A 59 9.82 -0.12 11.48
CA LEU A 59 10.59 -1.23 12.03
C LEU A 59 10.34 -1.42 13.53
N ARG A 60 10.31 -0.33 14.31
CA ARG A 60 9.98 -0.39 15.75
C ARG A 60 8.59 -0.96 15.97
N VAL A 61 7.59 -0.51 15.22
CA VAL A 61 6.24 -1.05 15.31
C VAL A 61 6.21 -2.56 15.06
N LEU A 62 6.93 -3.02 14.03
CA LEU A 62 7.00 -4.44 13.67
C LEU A 62 7.78 -5.30 14.70
N GLN A 63 8.60 -4.69 15.55
CA GLN A 63 9.41 -5.38 16.55
C GLN A 63 8.74 -5.33 17.93
N GLU A 64 8.36 -4.14 18.37
CA GLU A 64 7.86 -3.84 19.71
C GLU A 64 6.34 -4.05 19.80
N HIS A 65 5.61 -4.07 18.68
CA HIS A 65 4.15 -4.12 18.65
C HIS A 65 3.51 -2.94 19.40
N GLU A 66 4.17 -1.79 19.36
CA GLU A 66 3.72 -0.55 19.99
C GLU A 66 3.89 0.62 19.03
N ILE A 67 3.09 1.66 19.19
CA ILE A 67 3.23 2.93 18.48
C ILE A 67 3.29 4.11 19.44
N THR A 68 3.86 5.21 18.99
CA THR A 68 3.80 6.51 19.68
C THR A 68 3.30 7.55 18.70
N ARG A 69 2.23 8.27 19.08
CA ARG A 69 1.68 9.36 18.26
C ARG A 69 2.71 10.47 18.07
N VAL A 70 2.61 11.20 16.96
CA VAL A 70 3.46 12.38 16.72
C VAL A 70 3.18 13.43 17.80
N GLY A 71 4.24 13.93 18.44
CA GLY A 71 4.16 14.90 19.54
C GLY A 71 3.79 14.30 20.90
N GLY A 72 3.44 13.01 20.97
CA GLY A 72 3.11 12.32 22.21
C GLY A 72 4.29 11.51 22.77
N THR A 73 4.19 11.15 24.05
CA THR A 73 5.18 10.29 24.73
C THR A 73 4.58 8.95 25.17
N ALA A 74 3.26 8.79 25.11
CA ALA A 74 2.60 7.56 25.48
C ALA A 74 2.81 6.48 24.41
N THR A 75 3.25 5.29 24.82
CA THR A 75 3.23 4.11 23.95
C THR A 75 1.86 3.47 23.97
N ILE A 76 1.43 2.99 22.80
CA ILE A 76 0.12 2.39 22.58
C ILE A 76 0.37 0.99 22.02
N PRO A 77 0.02 -0.09 22.75
CA PRO A 77 0.18 -1.45 22.25
C PRO A 77 -0.76 -1.69 21.07
N ILE A 78 -0.24 -2.33 20.03
CA ILE A 78 -0.97 -2.70 18.84
C ILE A 78 -0.78 -4.17 18.48
N ASP A 79 -1.79 -4.77 17.86
CA ASP A 79 -1.72 -6.09 17.25
C ASP A 79 -2.19 -5.92 15.82
N VAL A 80 -1.27 -5.88 14.86
CA VAL A 80 -1.59 -5.57 13.46
C VAL A 80 -0.78 -6.48 12.56
N ARG A 81 -1.48 -7.14 11.64
CA ARG A 81 -0.81 -7.82 10.52
C ARG A 81 -0.43 -6.80 9.45
N VAL A 82 0.83 -6.75 9.06
CA VAL A 82 1.29 -5.86 7.98
C VAL A 82 1.47 -6.62 6.68
N ILE A 83 0.92 -6.10 5.58
CA ILE A 83 1.14 -6.56 4.22
C ILE A 83 1.71 -5.38 3.44
N ALA A 84 2.86 -5.54 2.80
CA ALA A 84 3.49 -4.48 2.02
C ALA A 84 3.58 -4.85 0.54
N ALA A 85 3.45 -3.85 -0.33
CA ALA A 85 3.65 -3.96 -1.77
C ALA A 85 4.59 -2.86 -2.26
N THR A 86 5.32 -3.13 -3.34
CA THR A 86 6.11 -2.11 -4.04
C THR A 86 6.48 -2.57 -5.44
N HIS A 87 6.58 -1.62 -6.37
CA HIS A 87 7.17 -1.84 -7.69
C HIS A 87 8.69 -1.63 -7.73
N GLN A 88 9.28 -1.06 -6.68
CA GLN A 88 10.69 -0.68 -6.66
C GLN A 88 11.63 -1.83 -6.27
N PRO A 89 12.86 -1.89 -6.83
CA PRO A 89 13.83 -2.93 -6.50
C PRO A 89 14.48 -2.68 -5.13
N LEU A 90 13.83 -3.12 -4.05
CA LEU A 90 14.29 -2.87 -2.67
C LEU A 90 15.75 -3.29 -2.42
N ARG A 91 16.23 -4.38 -3.03
CA ARG A 91 17.64 -4.81 -2.88
C ARG A 91 18.64 -3.78 -3.43
N GLU A 92 18.33 -3.15 -4.55
CA GLU A 92 19.18 -2.08 -5.10
C GLU A 92 19.07 -0.81 -4.25
N MET A 93 17.90 -0.51 -3.71
CA MET A 93 17.70 0.62 -2.81
C MET A 93 18.48 0.46 -1.50
N ILE A 94 18.59 -0.77 -0.99
CA ILE A 94 19.47 -1.08 0.14
C ILE A 94 20.93 -0.77 -0.21
N ALA A 95 21.41 -1.20 -1.39
CA ALA A 95 22.76 -0.90 -1.84
C ALA A 95 23.01 0.61 -1.97
N LYS A 96 21.98 1.38 -2.36
CA LYS A 96 22.00 2.85 -2.44
C LYS A 96 21.72 3.55 -1.10
N ARG A 97 21.52 2.80 -0.01
CA ARG A 97 21.16 3.31 1.33
C ARG A 97 19.86 4.13 1.36
N SER A 98 18.99 3.98 0.37
CA SER A 98 17.65 4.60 0.34
C SER A 98 16.56 3.71 0.94
N PHE A 99 16.89 2.45 1.27
CA PHE A 99 16.01 1.55 2.01
C PHE A 99 16.79 0.81 3.10
N ARG A 100 16.20 0.66 4.28
CA ARG A 100 16.87 0.01 5.40
C ARG A 100 16.87 -1.51 5.23
N GLN A 101 18.05 -2.10 5.39
CA GLN A 101 18.26 -3.54 5.26
C GLN A 101 17.50 -4.34 6.34
N ASP A 102 17.46 -3.85 7.58
CA ASP A 102 16.76 -4.49 8.70
C ASP A 102 15.23 -4.55 8.47
N LEU A 103 14.62 -3.45 8.00
CA LEU A 103 13.23 -3.41 7.61
C LEU A 103 12.93 -4.40 6.49
N TYR A 104 13.78 -4.45 5.46
CA TYR A 104 13.62 -5.40 4.34
C TYR A 104 13.53 -6.84 4.85
N TYR A 105 14.45 -7.27 5.71
CA TYR A 105 14.41 -8.64 6.23
C TYR A 105 13.18 -8.91 7.11
N ARG A 106 12.69 -7.91 7.85
CA ARG A 106 11.49 -8.07 8.68
C ARG A 106 10.22 -8.27 7.83
N ILE A 107 10.07 -7.50 6.76
CA ILE A 107 8.88 -7.58 5.89
C ILE A 107 8.98 -8.69 4.84
N ASN A 108 10.19 -9.10 4.46
CA ASN A 108 10.42 -10.10 3.41
C ASN A 108 10.39 -11.55 3.93
N THR A 109 9.70 -11.80 5.06
CA THR A 109 9.49 -13.16 5.59
C THR A 109 8.70 -14.03 4.61
N LEU A 110 7.67 -13.46 3.97
CA LEU A 110 6.90 -14.10 2.91
C LEU A 110 6.84 -13.16 1.70
N ARG A 111 7.44 -13.56 0.59
CA ARG A 111 7.43 -12.78 -0.66
C ARG A 111 6.54 -13.46 -1.69
N LEU A 112 5.54 -12.71 -2.17
CA LEU A 112 4.68 -13.11 -3.28
C LEU A 112 5.04 -12.27 -4.52
N PRO A 113 5.82 -12.79 -5.48
CA PRO A 113 6.03 -12.11 -6.74
C PRO A 113 4.71 -12.08 -7.52
N LEU A 114 4.34 -10.91 -8.05
CA LEU A 114 3.19 -10.76 -8.92
C LEU A 114 3.69 -10.65 -10.37
N PRO A 115 3.61 -11.71 -11.19
CA PRO A 115 4.06 -11.64 -12.58
C PRO A 115 3.22 -10.62 -13.36
N PRO A 116 3.83 -9.86 -14.29
CA PRO A 116 3.12 -8.94 -15.17
C PRO A 116 2.14 -9.69 -16.09
N LEU A 117 1.14 -8.99 -16.63
CA LEU A 117 0.08 -9.62 -17.43
C LEU A 117 0.60 -10.40 -18.66
N ARG A 118 1.70 -9.96 -19.26
CA ARG A 118 2.40 -10.66 -20.35
C ARG A 118 2.87 -12.07 -20.02
N GLU A 119 3.16 -12.36 -18.75
CA GLU A 119 3.58 -13.68 -18.28
C GLU A 119 2.39 -14.56 -17.85
N ARG A 120 1.16 -14.05 -17.99
CA ARG A 120 -0.10 -14.70 -17.60
C ARG A 120 -1.19 -14.40 -18.62
N SER A 121 -0.88 -14.61 -19.90
CA SER A 121 -1.76 -14.31 -21.04
C SER A 121 -3.15 -14.95 -20.93
N ASP A 122 -3.25 -16.11 -20.29
CA ASP A 122 -4.51 -16.82 -20.10
C ASP A 122 -5.50 -16.06 -19.21
N ASP A 123 -5.01 -15.18 -18.32
CA ASP A 123 -5.85 -14.33 -17.47
C ASP A 123 -6.53 -13.19 -18.28
N ILE A 124 -6.01 -12.84 -19.46
CA ILE A 124 -6.45 -11.66 -20.24
C ILE A 124 -7.94 -11.73 -20.57
N ALA A 125 -8.41 -12.88 -21.07
CA ALA A 125 -9.81 -13.02 -21.49
C ALA A 125 -10.78 -12.88 -20.30
N ILE A 126 -10.46 -13.50 -19.17
CA ILE A 126 -11.27 -13.48 -17.94
C ILE A 126 -11.29 -12.07 -17.33
N LEU A 127 -10.13 -11.41 -17.29
CA LEU A 127 -10.00 -10.03 -16.80
C LEU A 127 -10.78 -9.07 -17.70
N ALA A 128 -10.63 -9.17 -19.02
CA ALA A 128 -11.34 -8.33 -19.98
C ALA A 128 -12.87 -8.48 -19.85
N GLN A 129 -13.37 -9.72 -19.73
CA GLN A 129 -14.78 -10.00 -19.48
C GLN A 129 -15.29 -9.30 -18.22
N THR A 130 -14.54 -9.44 -17.12
CA THR A 130 -14.90 -8.84 -15.84
C THR A 130 -14.89 -7.31 -15.89
N LEU A 131 -13.84 -6.72 -16.47
CA LEU A 131 -13.64 -5.28 -16.53
C LEU A 131 -14.65 -4.58 -17.46
N VAL A 132 -14.94 -5.16 -18.63
CA VAL A 132 -15.98 -4.65 -19.54
C VAL A 132 -17.35 -4.77 -18.89
N GLY A 133 -17.66 -5.91 -18.27
CA GLY A 133 -18.92 -6.09 -17.53
C GLY A 133 -19.11 -5.06 -16.42
N ARG A 134 -18.07 -4.78 -15.63
CA ARG A 134 -18.10 -3.73 -14.59
C ARG A 134 -18.26 -2.33 -15.19
N SER A 135 -17.59 -2.06 -16.32
CA SER A 135 -17.65 -0.76 -16.99
C SER A 135 -19.01 -0.48 -17.61
N LEU A 136 -19.60 -1.44 -18.32
CA LEU A 136 -20.95 -1.33 -18.89
C LEU A 136 -22.00 -1.08 -17.81
N LYS A 137 -21.93 -1.81 -16.69
CA LYS A 137 -22.80 -1.58 -15.52
C LYS A 137 -22.67 -0.16 -14.97
N ARG A 138 -21.44 0.35 -14.86
CA ARG A 138 -21.17 1.70 -14.33
C ARG A 138 -21.73 2.80 -15.23
N ILE A 139 -21.71 2.60 -16.55
CA ILE A 139 -22.21 3.58 -17.54
C ILE A 139 -23.72 3.38 -17.80
N GLY A 140 -24.32 2.30 -17.28
CA GLY A 140 -25.76 2.02 -17.45
C GLY A 140 -26.13 1.45 -18.82
N ILE A 141 -25.16 1.00 -19.61
CA ILE A 141 -25.39 0.43 -20.96
C ILE A 141 -25.67 -1.06 -20.83
N LYS A 142 -26.82 -1.50 -21.33
CA LYS A 142 -27.16 -2.93 -21.45
C LYS A 142 -26.71 -3.45 -22.81
N MET A 143 -25.45 -3.82 -22.90
CA MET A 143 -24.87 -4.47 -24.08
C MET A 143 -24.35 -5.86 -23.71
N ASN A 144 -24.36 -6.79 -24.68
CA ASN A 144 -23.77 -8.10 -24.46
C ASN A 144 -22.24 -7.98 -24.41
N ILE A 145 -21.64 -8.39 -23.30
CA ILE A 145 -20.19 -8.33 -23.06
C ILE A 145 -19.41 -9.05 -24.17
N GLN A 146 -19.93 -10.19 -24.66
CA GLN A 146 -19.26 -10.98 -25.69
C GLN A 146 -19.25 -10.25 -27.04
N GLN A 147 -20.31 -9.51 -27.37
CA GLN A 147 -20.35 -8.71 -28.60
C GLN A 147 -19.32 -7.57 -28.60
N VAL A 148 -19.04 -7.01 -27.42
CA VAL A 148 -18.02 -5.97 -27.24
C VAL A 148 -16.61 -6.56 -27.28
N LEU A 149 -16.40 -7.71 -26.63
CA LEU A 149 -15.07 -8.27 -26.44
C LEU A 149 -14.57 -9.11 -27.61
N ALA A 150 -15.44 -9.84 -28.31
CA ALA A 150 -15.06 -10.69 -29.43
C ALA A 150 -14.14 -10.00 -30.46
N PRO A 151 -14.43 -8.76 -30.92
CA PRO A 151 -13.53 -8.07 -31.86
C PRO A 151 -12.23 -7.57 -31.22
N LEU A 152 -12.17 -7.41 -29.89
CA LEU A 152 -11.02 -6.84 -29.17
C LEU A 152 -10.05 -7.92 -28.66
N LEU A 153 -10.55 -9.12 -28.35
CA LEU A 153 -9.76 -10.21 -27.75
C LEU A 153 -8.48 -10.57 -28.52
N PRO A 154 -8.47 -10.63 -29.86
CA PRO A 154 -7.24 -10.90 -30.61
C PRO A 154 -6.15 -9.83 -30.37
N TYR A 155 -6.53 -8.56 -30.30
CA TYR A 155 -5.60 -7.45 -30.05
C TYR A 155 -5.11 -7.42 -28.60
N LEU A 156 -6.00 -7.72 -27.65
CA LEU A 156 -5.64 -7.78 -26.22
C LEU A 156 -4.67 -8.94 -25.95
N SER A 157 -4.85 -10.06 -26.62
CA SER A 157 -3.99 -11.25 -26.45
C SER A 157 -2.64 -11.07 -27.16
N ALA A 158 -2.60 -10.33 -28.26
CA ALA A 158 -1.37 -10.01 -28.99
C ALA A 158 -0.46 -9.00 -28.29
N TYR A 159 -0.94 -8.33 -27.22
CA TYR A 159 -0.17 -7.36 -26.43
C TYR A 159 0.57 -8.02 -25.23
N SER A 160 0.67 -9.36 -25.21
CA SER A 160 1.44 -10.11 -24.22
C SER A 160 2.88 -10.34 -24.68
#